data_AF-A0A4Y2NMN7-F1
#
_entry.id   AF-A0A4Y2NMN7-F1
#
_cell.length_a   1.000
_cell.length_b   1.000
_cell.length_c   1.000
_cell.angle_alpha   90.00
_cell.angle_beta   90.00
_cell.angle_gamma   90.00
#
_symmetry.space_group_name_H-M   'P 1'
#
loop_
_entity.id
_entity.type
_entity.pdbx_description
1 polymer ?
#
loop_
_entity_poly.entity_id
_entity_poly.type
_entity_poly.pdbx_seq_one_letter_code
_entity_poly.pdbx_strand_id
1 'polypeptide(L)'
;MIKNLPKRFLFIITTIIHKIMILGHFPTCWKTATVVPIYKPGKDPTDPASYRPISLLSSLSKIAEHIILNRLNRHLNDYDILCSEQFGFREKLSTTHQLLRVVEYITEGFSNKQKTGAVFLDIQKAFDRVWQDGLIYKLINYNTPKYLVKIIDSYLNDRKFAVRVNNVLSDPKPINAGVAQGSKIGPILFSLYINDIPRQFNTMLCMYADDTAILARNKNP
;
A
#
# COMPACT_ATOMS: atom_id res chain seq x y z
N MET A 1 -5.06 -7.24 23.46
CA MET A 1 -4.35 -8.53 23.59
C MET A 1 -2.86 -8.36 23.87
N ILE A 2 -2.05 -7.76 22.98
CA ILE A 2 -0.59 -7.61 23.20
C ILE A 2 -0.22 -6.61 24.31
N LYS A 3 -1.03 -5.55 24.51
CA LYS A 3 -0.81 -4.54 25.56
C LYS A 3 -0.83 -5.09 27.00
N ASN A 4 -1.43 -6.26 27.22
CA ASN A 4 -1.58 -6.87 28.54
C ASN A 4 -0.52 -7.96 28.80
N LEU A 5 0.47 -8.11 27.91
CA LEU A 5 1.53 -9.12 28.08
C LEU A 5 2.58 -8.66 29.10
N PRO A 6 3.19 -9.60 29.85
CA PRO A 6 4.28 -9.29 30.78
C PRO A 6 5.47 -8.63 30.09
N LYS A 7 6.24 -7.80 30.81
CA LYS A 7 7.45 -7.12 30.29
C LYS A 7 8.46 -8.06 29.63
N ARG A 8 8.59 -9.31 30.10
CA ARG A 8 9.44 -10.34 29.49
C ARG A 8 9.10 -10.61 28.02
N PHE A 9 7.82 -10.59 27.66
CA PHE A 9 7.39 -10.77 26.28
C PHE A 9 7.77 -9.58 25.38
N LEU A 10 7.77 -8.35 25.92
CA LEU A 10 8.25 -7.18 25.17
C LEU A 10 9.74 -7.32 24.82
N PHE A 11 10.55 -7.83 25.75
CA PHE A 11 11.96 -8.11 25.48
C PHE A 11 12.11 -9.14 24.36
N ILE A 12 11.40 -10.27 24.43
CA ILE A 12 11.43 -11.32 23.40
C ILE A 12 11.03 -10.77 22.03
N ILE A 13 9.91 -10.03 21.95
CA ILE A 13 9.44 -9.43 20.69
C ILE A 13 10.49 -8.47 20.13
N THR A 14 11.09 -7.64 20.99
CA THR A 14 12.14 -6.70 20.59
C THR A 14 13.37 -7.43 20.06
N THR A 15 13.80 -8.50 20.72
CA THR A 15 14.92 -9.34 20.27
C THR A 15 14.63 -9.97 18.91
N ILE A 16 13.42 -10.52 18.71
CA ILE A 16 13.02 -11.12 17.43
C ILE A 16 13.06 -10.06 16.33
N ILE A 17 12.44 -8.89 16.55
CA ILE A 17 12.41 -7.81 15.57
C ILE A 17 13.82 -7.32 15.26
N HIS A 18 14.66 -7.15 16.28
CA HIS A 18 16.06 -6.78 16.09
C HIS A 18 16.81 -7.80 15.22
N LYS A 19 16.61 -9.11 15.44
CA LYS A 19 17.18 -10.16 14.60
C LYS A 19 16.65 -10.13 13.17
N ILE A 20 15.36 -9.87 12.96
CA ILE A 20 14.78 -9.65 11.62
C ILE A 20 15.53 -8.51 10.91
N MET A 21 15.78 -7.40 11.61
CA MET A 21 16.46 -6.24 11.04
C MET A 21 17.92 -6.53 10.66
N ILE A 22 18.65 -7.26 11.51
CA ILE A 22 20.06 -7.62 11.26
C ILE A 22 20.18 -8.65 10.13
N LEU A 23 19.36 -9.70 10.17
CA LEU A 23 19.45 -10.81 9.22
C LEU A 23 18.87 -10.45 7.86
N GLY A 24 18.01 -9.43 7.80
CA GLY A 24 17.34 -9.06 6.56
C GLY A 24 16.23 -10.04 6.17
N HIS A 25 15.70 -10.83 7.12
CA HIS A 25 14.80 -11.95 6.83
C HIS A 25 13.50 -11.85 7.62
N PHE A 26 12.36 -11.84 6.90
CA PHE A 26 11.04 -11.80 7.50
C PHE A 26 10.57 -13.23 7.85
N PRO A 27 10.06 -13.51 9.07
CA PRO A 27 9.70 -14.86 9.47
C PRO A 27 8.59 -15.47 8.59
N THR A 28 8.83 -16.66 8.04
CA THR A 28 7.89 -17.36 7.14
C THR A 28 6.54 -17.62 7.79
N CYS A 29 6.50 -17.96 9.08
CA CYS A 29 5.27 -18.15 9.83
C CYS A 29 4.40 -16.88 9.95
N TRP A 30 4.98 -15.69 9.72
CA TRP A 30 4.27 -14.42 9.72
C TRP A 30 3.81 -13.99 8.32
N LYS A 31 4.29 -14.65 7.26
CA LYS A 31 3.95 -14.35 5.86
C LYS A 31 2.63 -14.98 5.42
N THR A 32 2.15 -16.00 6.15
CA THR A 32 0.88 -16.68 5.83
C THR A 32 -0.32 -15.83 6.29
N ALA A 33 -1.19 -15.47 5.36
CA ALA A 33 -2.41 -14.73 5.62
C ALA A 33 -3.63 -15.66 5.73
N THR A 34 -4.51 -15.40 6.68
CA THR A 34 -5.87 -15.98 6.68
C THR A 34 -6.81 -15.02 5.97
N VAL A 35 -7.30 -15.39 4.79
CA VAL A 35 -8.24 -14.59 4.01
C VAL A 35 -9.65 -14.87 4.49
N VAL A 36 -10.37 -13.83 4.91
CA VAL A 36 -11.78 -13.91 5.27
C VAL A 36 -12.59 -13.12 4.24
N PRO A 37 -13.49 -13.76 3.49
CA PRO A 37 -14.35 -13.07 2.53
C PRO A 37 -15.45 -12.29 3.25
N ILE A 38 -15.56 -10.99 3.00
CA ILE A 38 -16.64 -10.13 3.50
C ILE A 38 -17.61 -9.82 2.37
N TYR A 39 -18.88 -10.16 2.58
CA TYR A 39 -19.94 -9.94 1.61
C TYR A 39 -20.21 -8.45 1.36
N LYS A 40 -20.34 -8.05 0.09
CA LYS A 40 -20.77 -6.72 -0.31
C LYS A 40 -22.31 -6.65 -0.24
N PRO A 41 -22.90 -5.73 0.55
CA PRO A 41 -24.35 -5.59 0.63
C PRO A 41 -24.99 -5.38 -0.76
N GLY A 42 -26.12 -6.04 -1.01
CA GLY A 42 -26.92 -5.85 -2.24
C GLY A 42 -26.36 -6.50 -3.52
N LYS A 43 -25.34 -7.36 -3.42
CA LYS A 43 -24.82 -8.15 -4.56
C LYS A 43 -25.42 -9.57 -4.59
N ASP A 44 -24.96 -10.42 -5.49
CA ASP A 44 -25.36 -11.83 -5.52
C ASP A 44 -24.44 -12.66 -4.60
N PRO A 45 -24.95 -13.33 -3.55
CA PRO A 45 -24.15 -14.20 -2.68
C PRO A 45 -23.48 -15.39 -3.38
N THR A 46 -23.96 -15.79 -4.55
CA THR A 46 -23.40 -16.93 -5.30
C THR A 46 -22.18 -16.54 -6.14
N ASP A 47 -21.99 -15.25 -6.42
CA ASP A 47 -20.84 -14.73 -7.17
C ASP A 47 -19.64 -14.45 -6.22
N PRO A 48 -18.47 -15.11 -6.41
CA PRO A 48 -17.26 -14.81 -5.65
C PRO A 48 -16.82 -13.34 -5.72
N ALA A 49 -17.12 -12.61 -6.81
CA ALA A 49 -16.79 -11.20 -6.95
C ALA A 49 -17.62 -10.28 -6.02
N SER A 50 -18.71 -10.80 -5.46
CA SER A 50 -19.52 -10.14 -4.42
C SER A 50 -18.83 -10.10 -3.07
N TYR A 51 -17.69 -10.77 -2.90
CA TYR A 51 -16.92 -10.77 -1.65
C TYR A 51 -15.67 -9.89 -1.76
N ARG A 52 -15.32 -9.21 -0.67
CA ARG A 52 -14.02 -8.56 -0.47
C ARG A 52 -13.12 -9.48 0.34
N PRO A 53 -11.97 -9.94 -0.18
CA PRO A 53 -11.04 -10.73 0.62
C PRO A 53 -10.32 -9.82 1.62
N ILE A 54 -10.41 -10.10 2.91
CA ILE A 54 -9.59 -9.43 3.92
C ILE A 54 -8.49 -10.37 4.39
N SER A 55 -7.23 -9.97 4.22
CA SER A 55 -6.09 -10.75 4.72
C SER A 55 -5.82 -10.43 6.20
N LEU A 56 -6.06 -11.41 7.06
CA LEU A 56 -5.69 -11.36 8.47
C LEU A 56 -4.25 -11.84 8.61
N LEU A 57 -3.34 -10.90 8.85
CA LEU A 57 -1.95 -11.15 9.20
C LEU A 57 -1.78 -11.27 10.71
N SER A 58 -0.73 -11.99 11.13
CA SER A 58 -0.33 -12.12 12.53
C SER A 58 -0.19 -10.75 13.19
N SER A 59 -0.66 -10.63 14.44
CA SER A 59 -0.52 -9.38 15.21
C SER A 59 0.97 -9.02 15.44
N LEU A 60 1.84 -10.02 15.55
CA LEU A 60 3.29 -9.82 15.64
C LEU A 60 3.87 -9.32 14.32
N SER A 61 3.39 -9.84 13.17
CA SER A 61 3.74 -9.33 11.84
C SER A 61 3.46 -7.84 11.76
N LYS A 62 2.28 -7.40 12.18
CA LYS A 62 1.87 -5.98 12.13
C LYS A 62 2.77 -5.07 12.98
N ILE A 63 3.31 -5.56 14.10
CA ILE A 63 4.27 -4.80 14.93
C ILE A 63 5.60 -4.66 14.19
N ALA A 64 6.13 -5.76 13.64
CA ALA A 64 7.36 -5.72 12.86
C ALA A 64 7.21 -4.82 11.63
N GLU A 65 6.12 -4.98 10.87
CA GLU A 65 5.78 -4.14 9.72
C GLU A 65 5.71 -2.65 10.10
N HIS A 66 5.14 -2.31 11.26
CA HIS A 66 5.08 -0.91 11.71
C HIS A 66 6.48 -0.32 11.96
N ILE A 67 7.39 -1.09 12.56
CA ILE A 67 8.77 -0.62 12.79
C ILE A 67 9.54 -0.49 11.47
N ILE A 68 9.37 -1.45 10.55
CA ILE A 68 9.97 -1.38 9.22
C ILE A 68 9.42 -0.17 8.46
N LEU A 69 8.10 0.03 8.49
CA LEU A 69 7.43 1.18 7.88
C LEU A 69 7.95 2.51 8.42
N ASN A 70 8.10 2.65 9.74
CA ASN A 70 8.61 3.89 10.32
C ASN A 70 10.04 4.21 9.86
N ARG A 71 10.88 3.19 9.70
CA ARG A 71 12.26 3.37 9.17
C ARG A 71 12.26 3.67 7.68
N LEU A 72 11.39 3.01 6.92
CA LEU A 72 11.22 3.28 5.49
C LEU A 72 10.71 4.71 5.28
N ASN A 73 9.65 5.13 5.96
CA ASN A 73 9.11 6.49 5.86
C ASN A 73 10.13 7.56 6.23
N ARG A 74 11.00 7.31 7.22
CA ARG A 74 12.12 8.22 7.51
C ARG A 74 13.01 8.41 6.29
N HIS A 75 13.47 7.32 5.68
CA HIS A 75 14.24 7.37 4.43
C HIS A 75 13.47 8.09 3.31
N LEU A 76 12.20 7.76 3.10
CA LEU A 76 11.39 8.38 2.05
C LEU A 76 11.23 9.89 2.23
N ASN A 77 11.13 10.37 3.48
CA ASN A 77 11.01 11.78 3.81
C ASN A 77 12.35 12.50 3.72
N ASP A 78 13.44 11.90 4.21
CA ASP A 78 14.78 12.50 4.21
C ASP A 78 15.29 12.77 2.78
N TYR A 79 14.85 11.97 1.81
CA TYR A 79 15.23 12.07 0.40
C TYR A 79 14.10 12.53 -0.54
N ASP A 80 12.94 12.95 0.01
CA ASP A 80 11.74 13.36 -0.73
C ASP A 80 11.38 12.46 -1.92
N ILE A 81 11.33 11.15 -1.69
CA ILE A 81 11.22 10.14 -2.75
C ILE A 81 9.80 10.08 -3.33
N LEU A 82 8.77 10.26 -2.51
CA LEU A 82 7.38 10.12 -2.94
C LEU A 82 6.90 11.37 -3.68
N CYS A 83 6.36 11.17 -4.87
CA CYS A 83 5.73 12.21 -5.67
C CYS A 83 4.74 13.03 -4.85
N SER A 84 4.83 14.36 -4.97
CA SER A 84 4.02 15.31 -4.21
C SER A 84 2.53 15.17 -4.50
N GLU A 85 2.15 14.62 -5.65
CA GLU A 85 0.78 14.42 -6.09
C GLU A 85 0.09 13.20 -5.45
N GLN A 86 0.85 12.28 -4.84
CA GLN A 86 0.31 11.15 -4.08
C GLN A 86 -0.02 11.58 -2.66
N PHE A 87 -1.30 11.62 -2.31
CA PHE A 87 -1.78 12.02 -0.99
C PHE A 87 -2.19 10.81 -0.12
N GLY A 88 -2.37 9.65 -0.74
CA GLY A 88 -2.76 8.42 -0.06
C GLY A 88 -1.64 7.88 0.83
N PHE A 89 -2.01 7.49 2.05
CA PHE A 89 -1.11 6.87 3.03
C PHE A 89 0.15 7.67 3.38
N ARG A 90 0.14 8.99 3.14
CA ARG A 90 1.18 9.91 3.57
C ARG A 90 0.80 10.59 4.88
N GLU A 91 1.79 10.84 5.72
CA GLU A 91 1.58 11.57 6.96
C GLU A 91 1.16 13.01 6.63
N LYS A 92 0.19 13.54 7.40
CA LYS A 92 -0.34 14.91 7.26
C LYS A 92 -1.09 15.23 5.96
N LEU A 93 -1.27 14.28 5.05
CA LEU A 93 -2.12 14.43 3.87
C LEU A 93 -3.41 13.63 4.03
N SER A 94 -4.50 14.15 3.48
CA SER A 94 -5.82 13.52 3.56
C SER A 94 -6.58 13.70 2.25
N THR A 95 -7.69 13.00 2.11
CA THR A 95 -8.62 13.15 0.99
C THR A 95 -9.11 14.59 0.85
N THR A 96 -9.34 15.29 1.96
CA THR A 96 -9.75 16.71 1.97
C THR A 96 -8.70 17.61 1.34
N HIS A 97 -7.41 17.38 1.61
CA HIS A 97 -6.34 18.18 1.02
C HIS A 97 -6.27 17.98 -0.50
N GLN A 98 -6.42 16.74 -0.98
CA GLN A 98 -6.43 16.47 -2.41
C GLN A 98 -7.67 17.07 -3.08
N LEU A 99 -8.84 16.98 -2.43
CA LEU A 99 -10.07 17.58 -2.92
C LEU A 99 -9.95 19.11 -3.01
N LEU A 100 -9.40 19.76 -1.99
CA LEU A 100 -9.16 21.20 -2.00
C LEU A 100 -8.30 21.59 -3.20
N ARG A 101 -7.19 20.88 -3.41
CA ARG A 101 -6.28 21.09 -4.55
C ARG A 101 -7.00 21.00 -5.89
N VAL A 102 -7.89 20.02 -6.05
CA VAL A 102 -8.72 19.84 -7.27
C VAL A 102 -9.74 20.98 -7.43
N VAL A 103 -10.44 21.35 -6.36
CA VAL A 103 -11.45 22.41 -6.38
C VAL A 103 -10.83 23.76 -6.73
N GLU A 104 -9.67 24.07 -6.15
CA GLU A 104 -8.91 25.30 -6.45
C GLU A 104 -8.52 25.34 -7.92
N TYR A 105 -7.98 24.25 -8.47
CA TYR A 105 -7.61 24.16 -9.89
C TYR A 105 -8.79 24.41 -10.83
N ILE A 106 -9.96 23.85 -10.51
CA ILE A 106 -11.19 24.03 -11.30
C ILE A 106 -11.69 25.47 -11.18
N THR A 107 -11.71 26.03 -9.97
CA THR A 107 -12.25 27.38 -9.70
C THR A 107 -11.37 28.47 -10.33
N GLU A 108 -10.05 28.31 -10.27
CA GLU A 108 -9.10 29.20 -10.95
C GLU A 108 -9.28 29.15 -12.48
N GLY A 109 -9.41 27.93 -13.04
CA GLY A 109 -9.67 27.74 -14.46
C GLY A 109 -10.96 28.43 -14.90
N PHE A 110 -12.04 28.24 -14.14
CA PHE A 110 -13.33 28.88 -14.40
C PHE A 110 -13.23 30.43 -14.38
N SER A 111 -12.52 30.98 -13.39
CA SER A 111 -12.27 32.43 -13.28
C SER A 111 -11.51 32.98 -14.49
N ASN A 112 -10.64 32.17 -15.09
CA ASN A 112 -9.88 32.48 -16.30
C ASN A 112 -10.62 32.16 -17.61
N LYS A 113 -11.93 31.86 -17.55
CA LYS A 113 -12.78 31.45 -18.69
C LYS A 113 -12.25 30.19 -19.40
N GLN A 114 -11.60 29.31 -18.66
CA GLN A 114 -11.16 27.99 -19.12
C GLN A 114 -12.17 26.92 -18.73
N LYS A 115 -12.22 25.86 -19.53
CA LYS A 115 -12.93 24.62 -19.23
C LYS A 115 -11.93 23.60 -18.69
N THR A 116 -12.36 22.83 -17.70
CA THR A 116 -11.55 21.77 -17.10
C THR A 116 -12.10 20.41 -17.49
N GLY A 117 -11.28 19.60 -18.15
CA GLY A 117 -11.54 18.18 -18.37
C GLY A 117 -10.87 17.35 -17.29
N ALA A 118 -11.50 16.24 -16.89
CA ALA A 118 -10.96 15.30 -15.91
C ALA A 118 -11.10 13.86 -16.41
N VAL A 119 -10.05 13.07 -16.26
CA VAL A 119 -10.03 11.63 -16.51
C VAL A 119 -9.79 10.93 -15.18
N PHE A 120 -10.68 10.01 -14.81
CA PHE A 120 -10.55 9.18 -13.62
C PHE A 120 -10.13 7.78 -14.05
N LEU A 121 -9.02 7.30 -13.49
CA LEU A 121 -8.46 5.98 -13.76
C LEU A 121 -8.77 5.05 -12.59
N ASP A 122 -9.40 3.91 -12.90
CA ASP A 122 -9.67 2.85 -11.94
C ASP A 122 -8.74 1.66 -12.20
N ILE A 123 -7.81 1.40 -11.27
CA ILE A 123 -6.85 0.30 -11.38
C ILE A 123 -7.47 -0.95 -10.76
N GLN A 124 -8.00 -1.82 -11.59
CA GLN A 124 -8.56 -3.09 -11.12
C GLN A 124 -7.52 -3.91 -10.35
N LYS A 125 -7.84 -4.26 -9.09
CA LYS A 125 -7.00 -5.09 -8.20
C LYS A 125 -5.57 -4.56 -8.05
N ALA A 126 -5.43 -3.25 -7.86
CA ALA A 126 -4.14 -2.55 -7.84
C ALA A 126 -3.11 -3.19 -6.90
N PHE A 127 -3.50 -3.49 -5.66
CA PHE A 127 -2.62 -4.10 -4.66
C PHE A 127 -2.23 -5.54 -4.99
N ASP A 128 -3.10 -6.31 -5.64
CA ASP A 128 -2.84 -7.74 -5.98
C ASP A 128 -1.94 -7.90 -7.21
N ARG A 129 -1.74 -6.84 -8.00
CA ARG A 129 -1.03 -6.86 -9.29
C ARG A 129 0.36 -6.23 -9.25
N VAL A 130 0.84 -5.80 -8.08
CA VAL A 130 2.19 -5.25 -7.95
C VAL A 130 3.22 -6.30 -8.34
N TRP A 131 4.06 -5.99 -9.34
CA TRP A 131 5.19 -6.84 -9.71
C TRP A 131 6.32 -6.67 -8.68
N GLN A 132 6.63 -7.77 -7.99
CA GLN A 132 7.54 -7.77 -6.84
C GLN A 132 8.97 -7.40 -7.23
N ASP A 133 9.52 -8.01 -8.30
CA ASP A 133 10.89 -7.70 -8.75
C ASP A 133 11.02 -6.24 -9.20
N GLY A 134 10.00 -5.72 -9.91
CA GLY A 134 9.94 -4.32 -10.31
C GLY A 134 9.91 -3.36 -9.12
N LEU A 135 9.18 -3.71 -8.05
CA LEU A 135 9.18 -2.94 -6.81
C LEU A 135 10.55 -2.98 -6.10
N ILE A 136 11.20 -4.14 -6.03
CA ILE A 136 12.55 -4.26 -5.44
C ILE A 136 13.57 -3.45 -6.25
N TYR A 137 13.50 -3.52 -7.58
CA TYR A 137 14.32 -2.70 -8.48
C TYR A 137 14.13 -1.20 -8.21
N LYS A 138 12.89 -0.72 -8.07
CA LYS A 138 12.59 0.67 -7.72
C LYS A 138 13.17 1.06 -6.36
N LEU A 139 13.02 0.21 -5.33
CA LEU A 139 13.59 0.47 -4.00
C LEU A 139 15.11 0.65 -4.04
N ILE A 140 15.81 -0.16 -4.86
CA ILE A 140 17.25 -0.04 -5.07
C ILE A 140 17.57 1.30 -5.76
N ASN A 141 16.82 1.68 -6.80
CA ASN A 141 17.01 2.95 -7.50
C ASN A 141 16.72 4.18 -6.62
N TYR A 142 15.82 4.06 -5.64
CA TYR A 142 15.58 5.09 -4.62
C TYR A 142 16.65 5.14 -3.52
N ASN A 143 17.79 4.46 -3.70
CA ASN A 143 18.88 4.38 -2.73
C ASN A 143 18.42 3.92 -1.34
N THR A 144 17.39 3.07 -1.28
CA THR A 144 16.86 2.55 -0.01
C THR A 144 17.95 1.73 0.69
N PRO A 145 18.13 1.86 2.02
CA PRO A 145 19.12 1.09 2.75
C PRO A 145 19.03 -0.41 2.46
N LYS A 146 20.17 -1.03 2.12
CA LYS A 146 20.25 -2.45 1.70
C LYS A 146 19.54 -3.42 2.65
N TYR A 147 19.60 -3.16 3.96
CA TYR A 147 18.92 -4.00 4.95
C TYR A 147 17.38 -3.91 4.82
N LEU A 148 16.82 -2.73 4.54
CA LEU A 148 15.37 -2.58 4.31
C LEU A 148 14.96 -3.28 3.02
N VAL A 149 15.73 -3.13 1.95
CA VAL A 149 15.48 -3.83 0.68
C VAL A 149 15.42 -5.34 0.89
N LYS A 150 16.41 -5.92 1.58
CA LYS A 150 16.43 -7.37 1.90
C LYS A 150 15.22 -7.81 2.72
N ILE A 151 14.81 -7.04 3.72
CA ILE A 151 13.64 -7.38 4.56
C ILE A 151 12.36 -7.30 3.74
N ILE A 152 12.21 -6.28 2.89
CA ILE A 152 11.03 -6.11 2.03
C ILE A 152 10.97 -7.23 0.99
N ASP A 153 12.08 -7.57 0.36
CA ASP A 153 12.19 -8.72 -0.54
C ASP A 153 11.81 -10.02 0.16
N SER A 154 12.38 -10.29 1.34
CA SER A 154 12.01 -11.43 2.17
C SER A 154 10.54 -11.42 2.58
N TYR A 155 9.95 -10.25 2.82
CA TYR A 155 8.54 -10.09 3.19
C TYR A 155 7.59 -10.40 2.02
N LEU A 156 7.97 -10.06 0.78
CA LEU A 156 7.17 -10.26 -0.42
C LEU A 156 7.26 -11.70 -0.95
N ASN A 157 8.41 -12.36 -0.77
CA ASN A 157 8.65 -13.73 -1.22
C ASN A 157 8.05 -14.80 -0.29
N ASP A 158 7.71 -15.96 -0.88
CA ASP A 158 7.17 -17.15 -0.22
C ASP A 158 5.89 -16.90 0.60
N ARG A 159 5.08 -15.95 0.16
CA ARG A 159 3.81 -15.66 0.81
C ARG A 159 2.78 -16.72 0.46
N LYS A 160 1.95 -17.05 1.46
CA LYS A 160 0.85 -17.98 1.31
C LYS A 160 -0.42 -17.37 1.87
N PHE A 161 -1.55 -17.80 1.36
CA PHE A 161 -2.85 -17.52 1.96
C PHE A 161 -3.65 -18.79 2.12
N ALA A 162 -4.54 -18.80 3.11
CA ALA A 162 -5.57 -19.81 3.26
C ALA A 162 -6.90 -19.09 3.48
N VAL A 163 -7.96 -19.54 2.80
CA VAL A 163 -9.29 -18.93 2.90
C VAL A 163 -10.04 -19.57 4.05
N ARG A 164 -10.60 -18.75 4.94
CA ARG A 164 -11.45 -19.19 6.03
C ARG A 164 -12.90 -18.82 5.74
N VAL A 165 -13.75 -19.82 5.63
CA VAL A 165 -15.21 -19.66 5.56
C VAL A 165 -15.80 -20.31 6.82
N ASN A 166 -16.50 -19.53 7.62
CA ASN A 166 -16.96 -19.94 8.96
C ASN A 166 -15.78 -20.43 9.82
N ASN A 167 -15.79 -21.71 10.21
CA ASN A 167 -14.76 -22.36 11.03
C ASN A 167 -13.86 -23.31 10.22
N VAL A 168 -13.99 -23.34 8.90
CA VAL A 168 -13.18 -24.21 8.02
C VAL A 168 -12.12 -23.38 7.32
N LEU A 169 -10.89 -23.89 7.30
CA LEU A 169 -9.75 -23.29 6.64
C LEU A 169 -9.37 -24.15 5.42
N SER A 170 -9.13 -23.51 4.28
CA SER A 170 -8.64 -24.18 3.09
C SER A 170 -7.16 -24.57 3.22
N ASP A 171 -6.69 -25.40 2.29
CA ASP A 171 -5.25 -25.60 2.11
C ASP A 171 -4.55 -24.28 1.76
N PRO A 172 -3.30 -24.07 2.24
CA PRO A 172 -2.51 -22.91 1.88
C PRO A 172 -2.18 -22.89 0.38
N LYS A 173 -2.37 -21.74 -0.26
CA LYS A 173 -1.99 -21.47 -1.65
C LYS A 173 -0.92 -20.36 -1.70
N PRO A 174 0.03 -20.42 -2.66
CA PRO A 174 1.04 -19.38 -2.81
C PRO A 174 0.44 -18.08 -3.35
N ILE A 175 1.06 -16.94 -2.99
CA ILE A 175 0.80 -15.62 -3.58
C ILE A 175 2.00 -15.25 -4.43
N ASN A 176 1.80 -15.08 -5.74
CA ASN A 176 2.89 -14.83 -6.69
C ASN A 176 3.06 -13.34 -7.05
N ALA A 177 2.10 -12.48 -6.69
CA ALA A 177 2.13 -11.07 -7.00
C ALA A 177 1.38 -10.25 -5.96
N GLY A 178 1.63 -8.95 -5.96
CA GLY A 178 0.94 -8.02 -5.10
C GLY A 178 1.55 -7.83 -3.72
N VAL A 179 0.93 -6.92 -3.00
CA VAL A 179 1.19 -6.62 -1.59
C VAL A 179 -0.08 -6.96 -0.80
N ALA A 180 0.07 -7.52 0.40
CA ALA A 180 -1.10 -8.01 1.13
C ALA A 180 -2.03 -6.88 1.58
N GLN A 181 -3.31 -7.01 1.23
CA GLN A 181 -4.36 -6.10 1.67
C GLN A 181 -4.56 -6.22 3.20
N GLY A 182 -4.40 -5.11 3.94
CA GLY A 182 -4.44 -5.12 5.41
C GLY A 182 -3.07 -5.26 6.09
N SER A 183 -1.99 -5.32 5.29
CA SER A 183 -0.63 -5.05 5.77
C SER A 183 -0.44 -3.57 6.11
N LYS A 184 0.50 -3.29 7.02
CA LYS A 184 0.87 -1.91 7.37
C LYS A 184 1.80 -1.31 6.31
N ILE A 185 2.67 -2.12 5.73
CA ILE A 185 3.68 -1.68 4.76
C ILE A 185 3.18 -1.73 3.30
N GLY A 186 2.18 -2.56 2.99
CA GLY A 186 1.67 -2.69 1.61
C GLY A 186 1.22 -1.37 0.96
N PRO A 187 0.50 -0.49 1.67
CA PRO A 187 0.11 0.81 1.12
C PRO A 187 1.28 1.67 0.64
N ILE A 188 2.36 1.78 1.44
CA ILE A 188 3.52 2.57 1.03
C ILE A 188 4.30 1.92 -0.11
N LEU A 189 4.38 0.59 -0.12
CA LEU A 189 5.02 -0.16 -1.22
C LEU A 189 4.26 0.02 -2.53
N PHE A 190 2.94 0.06 -2.48
CA PHE A 190 2.12 0.38 -3.63
C PHE A 190 2.38 1.82 -4.12
N SER A 191 2.38 2.81 -3.23
CA SER A 191 2.71 4.19 -3.59
C SER A 191 4.09 4.32 -4.24
N LEU A 192 5.09 3.59 -3.74
CA LEU A 192 6.43 3.53 -4.35
C LEU A 192 6.42 2.85 -5.72
N TYR A 193 5.57 1.84 -5.91
CA TYR A 193 5.43 1.14 -7.16
C TYR A 193 4.83 2.03 -8.27
N ILE A 194 3.87 2.90 -7.95
CA ILE A 194 3.24 3.79 -8.94
C ILE A 194 3.88 5.18 -8.99
N ASN A 195 4.98 5.40 -8.26
CA ASN A 195 5.58 6.71 -8.05
C ASN A 195 6.12 7.36 -9.34
N ASP A 196 6.40 6.54 -10.35
CA ASP A 196 6.88 6.93 -11.69
C ASP A 196 5.75 7.00 -12.73
N ILE A 197 4.49 7.15 -12.29
CA ILE A 197 3.37 7.36 -13.20
C ILE A 197 3.67 8.53 -14.16
N PRO A 198 3.43 8.38 -15.47
CA PRO A 198 3.76 9.40 -16.45
C PRO A 198 3.14 10.75 -16.13
N ARG A 199 3.96 11.80 -16.19
CA ARG A 199 3.52 13.19 -16.04
C ARG A 199 3.42 13.81 -17.43
N GLN A 200 2.30 14.48 -17.72
CA GLN A 200 2.10 15.17 -18.99
C GLN A 200 2.06 16.69 -18.79
N PHE A 201 2.59 17.43 -19.76
CA PHE A 201 2.58 18.89 -19.74
C PHE A 201 1.14 19.43 -19.67
N ASN A 202 0.94 20.52 -18.92
CA ASN A 202 -0.37 21.15 -18.68
C ASN A 202 -1.45 20.24 -18.06
N THR A 203 -1.04 19.16 -17.40
CA THR A 203 -1.97 18.32 -16.62
C THR A 203 -1.70 18.41 -15.13
N MET A 204 -2.76 18.26 -14.35
CA MET A 204 -2.71 18.12 -12.91
C MET A 204 -3.01 16.66 -12.57
N LEU A 205 -1.98 15.97 -12.09
CA LEU A 205 -2.12 14.62 -11.56
C LEU A 205 -2.55 14.68 -10.09
N CYS A 206 -3.56 13.89 -9.76
CA CYS A 206 -4.11 13.77 -8.42
C CYS A 206 -4.23 12.29 -8.06
N MET A 207 -3.40 11.81 -7.12
CA MET A 207 -3.43 10.42 -6.68
C MET A 207 -3.82 10.32 -5.22
N TYR A 208 -4.61 9.30 -4.89
CA TYR A 208 -4.86 8.88 -3.52
C TYR A 208 -4.94 7.36 -3.49
N ALA A 209 -3.86 6.71 -3.03
CA ALA A 209 -3.71 5.27 -3.14
C ALA A 209 -3.79 4.84 -4.63
N ASP A 210 -4.71 3.94 -4.96
CA ASP A 210 -5.01 3.46 -6.31
C ASP A 210 -5.88 4.40 -7.13
N ASP A 211 -6.67 5.28 -6.49
CA ASP A 211 -7.47 6.28 -7.18
C ASP A 211 -6.56 7.33 -7.84
N THR A 212 -6.67 7.47 -9.16
CA THR A 212 -5.89 8.44 -9.93
C THR A 212 -6.80 9.29 -10.79
N ALA A 213 -6.68 10.61 -10.70
CA ALA A 213 -7.33 11.56 -11.58
C ALA A 213 -6.30 12.44 -12.30
N ILE A 214 -6.56 12.72 -13.57
CA ILE A 214 -5.76 13.61 -14.40
C ILE A 214 -6.67 14.72 -14.89
N LEU A 215 -6.36 15.96 -14.53
CA LEU A 215 -7.12 17.13 -14.94
C LEU A 215 -6.32 17.96 -15.93
N ALA A 216 -7.00 18.58 -16.88
CA ALA A 216 -6.42 19.53 -17.82
C ALA A 216 -7.37 20.71 -18.01
N ARG A 217 -6.81 21.91 -18.19
CA ARG A 217 -7.58 23.14 -18.41
C ARG A 217 -7.21 23.79 -19.73
N ASN A 218 -8.22 24.22 -20.50
CA ASN A 218 -8.03 24.96 -21.74
C ASN A 218 -9.22 25.90 -22.02
N LYS A 219 -9.00 26.99 -22.74
CA LYS A 219 -10.08 27.88 -23.21
C LYS A 219 -10.95 27.19 -24.26
N ASN A 220 -10.35 26.31 -25.05
CA ASN A 220 -11.03 25.51 -26.07
C ASN A 220 -11.11 24.05 -25.57
N PRO A 221 -12.31 23.46 -25.54
CA PRO A 221 -12.54 22.09 -25.04
C PRO A 221 -11.86 21.02 -25.90
#